data_AF-A0A645ID65-F1
#
_entry.id   AF-A0A645ID65-F1
#
_cell.length_a   1.000
_cell.length_b   1.000
_cell.length_c   1.000
_cell.angle_alpha   90.00
_cell.angle_beta   90.00
_cell.angle_gamma   90.00
#
_symmetry.space_group_name_H-M   'P 1'
#
loop_
_entity.id
_entity.type
_entity.pdbx_description
1 polymer ?
#
loop_
_entity_poly.entity_id
_entity_poly.type
_entity_poly.pdbx_seq_one_letter_code
_entity_poly.pdbx_strand_id
1 'polypeptide(L)'
;MPTSTVNQVLSDAFEKTTPPVIGNAPLKFYYGAQVSSAPPRFVLFVNDKKYCADNYLAYLKNALRQAFDFVGQPIVVELRSRPKKVASVHTPARSERKSAPKKRGPVSGGRGRVKKTRRPR
;
A
#
# COMPACT_ATOMS: atom_id res chain seq x y z
N MET A 1 28.20 -6.71 8.45
CA MET A 1 27.05 -7.46 8.97
C MET A 1 26.24 -8.05 7.82
N PRO A 2 25.64 -9.24 7.98
CA PRO A 2 24.74 -9.79 6.97
C PRO A 2 23.49 -8.90 6.81
N THR A 3 23.08 -8.68 5.56
CA THR A 3 21.90 -7.86 5.22
C THR A 3 20.61 -8.45 5.77
N SER A 4 20.54 -9.77 5.93
CA SER A 4 19.37 -10.47 6.48
C SER A 4 19.04 -10.01 7.91
N THR A 5 20.03 -9.96 8.80
CA THR A 5 19.83 -9.53 10.19
C THR A 5 19.40 -8.06 10.27
N VAL A 6 19.99 -7.20 9.44
CA VAL A 6 19.58 -5.79 9.35
C VAL A 6 18.13 -5.67 8.89
N ASN A 7 17.73 -6.45 7.88
CA ASN A 7 16.36 -6.42 7.38
C ASN A 7 15.35 -6.96 8.41
N GLN A 8 15.69 -8.00 9.17
CA GLN A 8 14.83 -8.52 10.25
C GLN A 8 14.60 -7.46 11.32
N VAL A 9 15.68 -6.86 11.84
CA VAL A 9 15.60 -5.79 12.85
C VAL A 9 14.75 -4.61 12.36
N LEU A 10 14.92 -4.21 11.10
CA LEU A 10 14.14 -3.13 10.51
C LEU A 10 12.66 -3.52 10.36
N SER A 11 12.35 -4.71 9.88
CA SER A 11 10.96 -5.19 9.80
C SER A 11 10.28 -5.19 11.16
N ASP A 12 10.96 -5.73 12.18
CA ASP A 12 10.44 -5.74 13.56
C ASP A 12 10.20 -4.32 14.09
N ALA A 13 11.07 -3.36 13.76
CA ALA A 13 10.89 -1.96 14.14
C ALA A 13 9.67 -1.32 13.44
N PHE A 14 9.43 -1.65 12.16
CA PHE A 14 8.26 -1.20 11.42
C PHE A 14 6.95 -1.81 11.95
N GLU A 15 6.99 -3.07 12.41
CA GLU A 15 5.85 -3.74 13.03
C GLU A 15 5.54 -3.18 14.43
N LYS A 16 6.57 -2.90 15.23
CA LYS A 16 6.43 -2.32 16.57
C LYS A 16 5.89 -0.89 16.53
N THR A 17 6.32 -0.10 15.55
CA THR A 17 5.91 1.29 15.43
C THR A 17 5.61 1.60 13.98
N THR A 18 4.32 1.67 13.68
CA THR A 18 3.85 2.06 12.36
C THR A 18 4.29 3.49 12.04
N PRO A 19 4.88 3.74 10.86
CA PRO A 19 5.27 5.08 10.46
C PRO A 19 4.04 6.01 10.35
N PRO A 20 4.15 7.27 10.78
CA PRO A 20 3.09 8.25 10.54
C PRO A 20 2.92 8.48 9.03
N VAL A 21 1.68 8.56 8.57
CA VAL A 21 1.37 8.84 7.17
C VAL A 21 1.56 10.33 6.92
N ILE A 22 2.57 10.68 6.10
CA ILE A 22 2.80 12.05 5.66
C ILE A 22 2.37 12.16 4.19
N GLY A 23 1.36 12.99 3.93
CA GLY A 23 0.85 13.22 2.58
C GLY A 23 -0.09 12.11 2.11
N ASN A 24 0.17 11.55 0.92
CA ASN A 24 -0.82 10.75 0.18
C ASN A 24 -0.66 9.24 0.37
N ALA A 25 0.46 8.76 0.91
CA ALA A 25 0.74 7.33 1.05
C ALA A 25 1.59 7.05 2.29
N PRO A 26 1.44 5.87 2.92
CA PRO A 26 2.32 5.46 4.01
C PRO A 26 3.76 5.24 3.52
N LEU A 27 4.72 5.41 4.43
CA LEU A 27 6.11 5.04 4.19
C LEU A 27 6.21 3.53 3.98
N LYS A 28 6.70 3.11 2.81
CA LYS A 28 6.93 1.69 2.51
C LYS A 28 8.42 1.41 2.53
N PHE A 29 8.83 0.57 3.47
CA PHE A 29 10.17 -0.01 3.51
C PHE A 29 10.25 -1.21 2.58
N TYR A 30 11.38 -1.36 1.89
CA TYR A 30 11.63 -2.53 1.05
C TYR A 30 12.78 -3.38 1.57
N TYR A 31 13.94 -2.77 1.76
CA TYR A 31 15.12 -3.43 2.31
C TYR A 31 16.12 -2.36 2.76
N GLY A 32 17.04 -2.76 3.63
CA GLY A 32 18.16 -1.96 4.07
C GLY A 32 19.46 -2.75 3.95
N ALA A 33 20.56 -2.01 3.86
CA ALA A 33 21.88 -2.61 3.91
C ALA A 33 22.85 -1.69 4.63
N GLN A 34 23.83 -2.30 5.29
CA GLN A 34 24.98 -1.58 5.79
C GLN A 34 25.95 -1.33 4.64
N VAL A 35 26.34 -0.07 4.42
CA VAL A 35 27.24 0.35 3.33
C VAL A 35 28.65 0.65 3.83
N SER A 36 28.79 1.04 5.10
CA SER A 36 30.09 1.24 5.75
C SER A 36 30.06 0.79 7.21
N SER A 37 31.22 0.36 7.70
CA SER A 37 31.41 -0.13 9.07
C SER A 37 31.98 0.92 10.02
N ALA A 38 32.75 1.90 9.51
CA ALA A 38 33.35 2.96 10.34
C ALA A 38 33.30 4.29 9.57
N PRO A 39 32.33 5.18 9.85
CA PRO A 39 31.19 5.04 10.77
C PRO A 39 30.13 4.05 10.25
N PRO A 40 29.30 3.44 11.12
CA PRO A 40 28.18 2.58 10.69
C PRO A 40 27.18 3.38 9.84
N ARG A 41 27.14 3.08 8.53
CA ARG A 41 26.22 3.71 7.58
C ARG A 41 25.21 2.69 7.10
N PHE A 42 23.93 2.99 7.30
CA PHE A 42 22.82 2.20 6.81
C PHE A 42 22.09 2.96 5.69
N VAL A 43 21.86 2.29 4.57
CA VAL A 43 21.00 2.80 3.51
C VAL A 43 19.70 2.01 3.53
N LEU A 44 18.58 2.71 3.67
CA LEU A 44 17.25 2.11 3.57
C LEU A 44 16.60 2.52 2.27
N PHE A 45 16.11 1.52 1.54
CA PHE A 45 15.37 1.73 0.32
C PHE A 45 13.88 1.82 0.64
N VAL A 46 13.32 2.99 0.37
CA VAL A 46 11.91 3.33 0.62
C VAL A 46 11.24 3.75 -0.68
N ASN A 47 9.91 3.90 -0.63
CA ASN A 47 9.15 4.45 -1.75
C ASN A 47 9.59 5.90 -2.04
N ASP A 48 9.35 6.82 -1.11
CA ASP A 48 9.80 8.20 -1.19
C ASP A 48 10.35 8.65 0.16
N LYS A 49 11.50 9.32 0.14
CA LYS A 49 12.13 9.87 1.36
C LYS A 49 11.27 10.94 2.03
N LYS A 50 10.38 11.61 1.27
CA LYS A 50 9.48 12.66 1.76
C LYS A 50 8.37 12.13 2.68
N TYR A 51 8.06 10.83 2.61
CA TYR A 51 7.04 10.22 3.47
C TYR A 51 7.59 9.79 4.83
N CYS A 52 8.91 9.90 5.05
CA CYS A 52 9.51 9.60 6.33
C CYS A 52 9.57 10.89 7.18
N ALA A 53 8.95 10.86 8.36
CA ALA A 53 9.12 11.91 9.36
C ALA A 53 10.54 11.87 9.93
N ASP A 54 11.09 13.03 10.30
CA ASP A 54 12.39 13.11 10.97
C ASP A 54 12.38 12.37 12.32
N ASN A 55 11.27 12.48 13.06
CA ASN A 55 11.06 11.74 14.31
C ASN A 55 11.10 10.23 14.09
N TYR A 56 10.53 9.74 12.99
CA TYR A 56 10.53 8.32 12.66
C TYR A 56 11.93 7.85 12.23
N LEU A 57 12.69 8.70 11.53
CA LEU A 57 14.08 8.43 11.19
C LEU A 57 14.95 8.34 12.46
N ALA A 58 14.73 9.20 13.44
CA ALA A 58 15.39 9.13 14.74
C ALA A 58 15.02 7.85 15.52
N TYR A 59 13.76 7.43 15.47
CA TYR A 59 13.32 6.14 16.01
C TYR A 59 14.07 4.97 15.37
N LEU A 60 14.14 4.90 14.04
CA LEU A 60 14.85 3.83 13.32
C LEU A 60 16.35 3.80 13.66
N LYS A 61 16.98 4.97 13.80
CA LYS A 61 18.38 5.08 14.27
C LYS A 61 18.54 4.47 15.67
N ASN A 62 17.64 4.77 16.59
CA ASN A 62 17.69 4.23 17.95
C ASN A 62 17.42 2.73 17.99
N ALA A 63 16.49 2.22 17.18
CA ALA A 63 16.21 0.80 17.05
C ALA A 63 17.46 0.03 16.55
N LEU A 64 18.13 0.55 15.52
CA LEU A 64 19.40 -0.01 15.03
C LEU A 64 20.51 0.08 16.08
N ARG A 65 20.55 1.17 16.86
CA ARG A 65 21.53 1.34 17.95
C ARG A 65 21.36 0.28 19.03
N GLN A 66 20.11 0.00 19.43
CA GLN A 66 19.79 -0.98 20.45
C GLN A 66 19.99 -2.42 19.97
N ALA A 67 19.71 -2.71 18.69
CA ALA A 67 19.83 -4.06 18.15
C ALA A 67 21.29 -4.52 17.93
N PHE A 68 22.21 -3.58 17.71
CA PHE A 68 23.61 -3.87 17.36
C PHE A 68 24.61 -3.30 18.38
N ASP A 69 24.14 -2.83 19.54
CA ASP A 69 24.95 -2.30 20.65
C ASP A 69 25.99 -1.24 20.23
N PHE A 70 25.61 -0.33 19.32
CA PHE A 70 26.48 0.78 18.89
C PHE A 70 26.52 1.90 19.95
N VAL A 71 27.04 1.58 21.13
CA VAL A 71 27.20 2.52 22.23
C VAL A 71 28.32 3.50 21.89
N GLY A 72 27.99 4.80 21.87
CA GLY A 72 28.96 5.88 21.65
C GLY A 72 29.37 6.12 20.18
N GLN A 73 28.87 5.34 19.22
CA GLN A 73 29.17 5.55 17.80
C GLN A 73 28.06 6.35 17.10
N PRO A 74 28.40 7.32 16.24
CA PRO A 74 27.42 8.01 15.41
C PRO A 74 26.91 7.06 14.31
N ILE A 75 25.61 6.73 14.35
CA ILE A 75 24.96 5.94 13.30
C ILE A 75 24.40 6.88 12.25
N VAL A 76 24.83 6.66 11.00
CA VAL A 76 24.30 7.40 9.86
C VAL A 76 23.27 6.55 9.15
N VAL A 77 22.07 7.09 9.01
CA VAL A 77 20.97 6.45 8.28
C VAL A 77 20.62 7.33 7.10
N GLU A 78 20.69 6.76 5.90
CA GLU A 78 20.40 7.44 4.64
C GLU A 78 19.21 6.78 3.96
N LEU A 79 18.22 7.60 3.58
CA LEU A 79 17.03 7.14 2.87
C LEU A 79 17.24 7.29 1.36
N ARG A 80 17.10 6.17 0.63
CA ARG A 80 17.13 6.16 -0.83
C ARG A 80 15.74 5.85 -1.36
N SER A 81 15.19 6.78 -2.14
CA SER A 81 13.93 6.59 -2.84
C SER A 81 14.17 5.75 -4.08
N ARG A 82 13.31 4.76 -4.34
CA ARG A 82 13.34 4.05 -5.61
C ARG A 82 12.83 4.98 -6.71
N PRO A 83 13.47 5.02 -7.90
CA PRO A 83 12.94 5.80 -9.02
C PRO A 83 11.56 5.26 -9.37
N LYS A 84 10.54 6.13 -9.34
CA LYS A 84 9.21 5.80 -9.83
C LYS A 84 9.31 5.56 -11.33
N LYS A 85 9.29 4.30 -11.78
CA LYS A 85 8.90 4.03 -13.17
C LYS A 85 7.49 4.61 -13.33
N VAL A 86 7.37 5.55 -14.25
CA VAL A 86 6.22 6.43 -14.46
C VAL A 86 4.94 5.68 -14.81
N ALA A 87 3.84 6.26 -14.31
CA ALA A 87 2.43 6.21 -14.73
C ALA A 87 1.75 4.84 -14.85
N SER A 88 0.95 4.48 -13.84
CA SER A 88 -0.24 3.65 -14.05
C SER A 88 -1.21 4.43 -14.94
N VAL A 89 -1.27 4.07 -16.22
CA VAL A 89 -2.23 4.56 -17.24
C VAL A 89 -3.63 3.97 -16.97
N HIS A 90 -4.13 4.06 -15.73
CA HIS A 90 -5.55 3.79 -15.50
C HIS A 90 -6.33 5.07 -15.77
N THR A 91 -6.60 5.28 -17.06
CA THR A 91 -7.60 6.22 -17.57
C THR A 91 -8.93 6.00 -16.84
N PRO A 92 -9.61 7.04 -16.33
CA PRO A 92 -10.92 6.87 -15.73
C PRO A 92 -11.92 6.54 -16.83
N ALA A 93 -12.32 5.26 -16.94
CA ALA A 93 -13.47 4.84 -17.73
C ALA A 93 -14.60 4.36 -16.80
N ARG A 94 -15.11 5.28 -15.98
CA ARG A 94 -16.48 5.16 -15.47
C ARG A 94 -17.31 6.30 -16.03
N SER A 95 -17.53 6.20 -17.33
CA SER A 95 -18.54 6.93 -18.07
C SER A 95 -19.90 6.82 -17.37
N GLU A 96 -20.54 7.97 -17.23
CA GLU A 96 -21.94 8.19 -16.94
C GLU A 96 -22.84 7.01 -17.33
N ARG A 97 -23.29 6.23 -16.34
CA ARG A 97 -24.58 5.53 -16.51
C ARG A 97 -25.66 6.57 -16.28
N LYS A 98 -26.01 7.28 -17.35
CA LYS A 98 -27.25 8.06 -17.43
C LYS A 98 -28.40 7.15 -16.97
N SER A 99 -29.02 7.52 -15.86
CA SER A 99 -30.27 6.97 -15.37
C SER A 99 -31.35 7.23 -16.43
N ALA A 100 -31.66 6.24 -17.25
CA ALA A 100 -32.80 6.29 -18.16
C ALA A 100 -34.10 6.29 -17.34
N PRO A 101 -35.07 7.17 -17.63
CA PRO A 101 -36.32 7.22 -16.89
C PRO A 101 -37.21 6.03 -17.27
N LYS A 102 -37.67 5.28 -16.26
CA LYS A 102 -38.61 4.16 -16.42
C LYS A 102 -39.96 4.68 -16.89
N LYS A 103 -40.20 4.71 -18.21
CA LYS A 103 -41.53 4.96 -18.77
C LYS A 103 -42.45 3.77 -18.41
N ARG A 104 -43.37 4.00 -17.47
CA ARG A 104 -44.61 3.21 -17.33
C ARG A 104 -45.52 3.59 -18.49
N GLY A 105 -45.79 2.66 -19.40
CA GLY A 105 -46.83 2.74 -20.42
C GLY A 105 -47.99 1.80 -20.08
N PRO A 106 -49.24 2.11 -20.49
CA PRO A 106 -50.44 1.59 -19.85
C PRO A 106 -50.99 0.28 -20.45
N VAL A 107 -51.98 -0.24 -19.73
CA VAL A 107 -52.77 -1.46 -19.89
C VAL A 107 -53.58 -1.50 -21.20
N SER A 108 -53.62 -2.65 -21.88
CA SER A 108 -54.75 -3.21 -22.65
C SER A 108 -54.27 -4.57 -23.21
N GLY A 109 -54.98 -5.69 -23.21
CA GLY A 109 -56.41 -5.95 -23.35
C GLY A 109 -56.57 -6.88 -24.56
N GLY A 110 -57.15 -8.09 -24.41
CA GLY A 110 -57.62 -8.84 -25.58
C GLY A 110 -57.45 -10.37 -25.57
N ARG A 111 -58.53 -11.04 -25.17
CA ARG A 111 -59.23 -12.11 -25.90
C ARG A 111 -58.42 -13.32 -26.42
N GLY A 112 -58.79 -14.48 -25.87
CA GLY A 112 -59.44 -15.51 -26.69
C GLY A 112 -58.75 -16.87 -26.78
N ARG A 113 -59.44 -17.91 -26.29
CA ARG A 113 -60.01 -19.01 -27.10
C ARG A 113 -59.95 -20.37 -26.36
N VAL A 114 -61.14 -20.93 -26.22
CA VAL A 114 -61.52 -22.23 -25.67
C VAL A 114 -61.06 -23.39 -26.56
N LYS A 115 -60.73 -24.55 -25.96
CA LYS A 115 -61.24 -25.92 -26.24
C LYS A 115 -60.35 -26.95 -25.51
N LYS A 116 -60.86 -27.66 -24.49
CA LYS A 116 -61.63 -28.93 -24.54
C LYS A 116 -60.74 -30.13 -24.93
N THR A 117 -60.46 -31.05 -24.00
CA THR A 117 -60.86 -32.49 -24.02
C THR A 117 -60.16 -33.35 -22.94
N ARG A 118 -61.00 -33.99 -22.10
CA ARG A 118 -61.04 -35.41 -21.66
C ARG A 118 -59.80 -36.14 -21.08
N ARG A 119 -59.98 -36.61 -19.82
CA ARG A 119 -59.65 -37.91 -19.13
C ARG A 119 -59.12 -39.07 -20.00
N PRO A 120 -58.50 -40.18 -19.46
CA PRO A 120 -58.69 -40.85 -18.14
C PRO A 120 -57.33 -41.22 -17.45
N ARG A 121 -57.20 -41.84 -16.26
CA ARG A 121 -57.75 -43.08 -15.67
C ARG A 121 -57.82 -42.94 -14.14
#